data_AF-A0A0N0UAN0-F1
#
_entry.id   AF-A0A0N0UAN0-F1
#
_cell.length_a   1.000
_cell.length_b   1.000
_cell.length_c   1.000
_cell.angle_alpha   90.00
_cell.angle_beta   90.00
_cell.angle_gamma   90.00
#
_symmetry.space_group_name_H-M   'P 1'
#
loop_
_entity.id
_entity.type
_entity.pdbx_description
1 polymer ?
#
loop_
_entity_poly.entity_id
_entity_poly.type
_entity_poly.pdbx_seq_one_letter_code
_entity_poly.pdbx_strand_id
1 'polypeptide(L)'
;MKAVETAPHEYMANYVYSGLGAWFGAARLVDATGSRRGSFTLDGEKWRVTLSYQESGLAPPDGGETPDGTRVDFDTLREFRLNAVADDDVGERKVKALIQPRWRGLESTEGKSVARPMWDLGDAVNVRVNASNVEFDQVESVIQRAAGAVTLDPMYFKSRNDEYSVVIDAARYVRIDRDVCGAIHSREGPLARMGHLLESDRSGYRKLVQDDTERAGYYHTVTLGPKRIREAFPDHRIPKEFKHYYARNAESLPDDHPLAHPKVEASYQSSRWNETLRPVDHAEIADELEEAILATLNEAGLPTQPLDDDGPGGGRTFVEDAYFEAETVDRSRVLPLNLERVESDQRNVVVRQLADGLSPVEWDSLKTLVADGGDVSPAEIADEHDWHPDSVRRGLRRIEEMVVREQGSVALRSHHVAEQVVEALDAAREGVRNAMSTAANAVQNAERASLDERTDELIAFCQANGIHIDEREAHLRVRMGNLADESWSELVTRLKRYWVGAGRDPERLKEAVSHYRDASGPKIRPVRSAWGKGQTLR
;
A
#
# COMPACT_ATOMS: atom_id res chain seq x y z
N MET A 1 -13.72 6.89 15.99
CA MET A 1 -13.40 7.89 14.95
C MET A 1 -14.33 7.64 13.79
N LYS A 2 -14.78 8.68 13.08
CA LYS A 2 -15.61 8.51 11.88
C LYS A 2 -14.74 8.41 10.64
N ALA A 3 -15.07 7.49 9.73
CA ALA A 3 -14.41 7.35 8.44
C ALA A 3 -15.41 6.87 7.38
N VAL A 4 -15.06 7.01 6.11
CA VAL A 4 -15.83 6.47 5.00
C VAL A 4 -15.82 4.93 5.07
N GLU A 5 -16.96 4.31 4.79
CA GLU A 5 -17.01 2.86 4.56
C GLU A 5 -16.36 2.54 3.22
N THR A 6 -15.54 1.49 3.17
CA THR A 6 -14.92 1.08 1.90
C THR A 6 -15.75 -0.01 1.25
N ALA A 7 -15.69 -0.16 -0.07
CA ALA A 7 -16.41 -1.18 -0.80
C ALA A 7 -15.51 -2.39 -1.15
N PRO A 8 -16.06 -3.62 -1.21
CA PRO A 8 -15.34 -4.78 -1.74
C PRO A 8 -15.19 -4.63 -3.26
N HIS A 9 -14.03 -5.00 -3.81
CA HIS A 9 -13.81 -4.94 -5.26
C HIS A 9 -13.65 -6.34 -5.88
N GLU A 10 -12.58 -7.04 -5.53
CA GLU A 10 -12.24 -8.35 -6.08
C GLU A 10 -11.91 -9.31 -4.95
N TYR A 11 -12.30 -10.58 -5.12
CA TYR A 11 -12.00 -11.65 -4.18
C TYR A 11 -11.80 -12.96 -4.93
N MET A 12 -10.70 -13.65 -4.65
CA MET A 12 -10.40 -14.95 -5.22
C MET A 12 -10.03 -15.93 -4.11
N ALA A 13 -10.58 -17.14 -4.17
CA ALA A 13 -10.30 -18.18 -3.19
C ALA A 13 -10.41 -19.59 -3.78
N ASN A 14 -9.87 -20.55 -3.04
CA ASN A 14 -10.16 -21.96 -3.23
C ASN A 14 -10.88 -22.47 -1.99
N TYR A 15 -12.13 -22.88 -2.12
CA TYR A 15 -12.91 -23.50 -1.05
C TYR A 15 -12.92 -25.00 -1.25
N VAL A 16 -12.52 -25.73 -0.22
CA VAL A 16 -12.40 -27.18 -0.25
C VAL A 16 -13.54 -27.80 0.55
N TYR A 17 -14.24 -28.75 -0.06
CA TYR A 17 -15.30 -29.53 0.58
C TYR A 17 -14.97 -31.02 0.45
N SER A 18 -15.30 -31.81 1.48
CA SER A 18 -15.05 -33.26 1.47
C SER A 18 -16.03 -34.01 0.57
N GLY A 19 -15.56 -35.12 0.00
CA GLY A 19 -16.29 -35.96 -0.94
C GLY A 19 -16.46 -35.34 -2.33
N LEU A 20 -16.91 -36.18 -3.27
CA LEU A 20 -17.17 -35.79 -4.67
C LEU A 20 -18.65 -35.43 -4.94
N GLY A 21 -19.46 -35.29 -3.89
CA GLY A 21 -20.92 -35.10 -4.00
C GLY A 21 -21.34 -33.89 -4.84
N ALA A 22 -20.76 -32.71 -4.60
CA ALA A 22 -21.02 -31.52 -5.41
C ALA A 22 -20.71 -31.74 -6.89
N TRP A 23 -19.62 -32.44 -7.19
CA TRP A 23 -19.16 -32.68 -8.55
C TRP A 23 -20.09 -33.65 -9.28
N PHE A 24 -20.43 -34.81 -8.67
CA PHE A 24 -21.40 -35.74 -9.24
C PHE A 24 -22.80 -35.14 -9.37
N GLY A 25 -23.23 -34.35 -8.38
CA GLY A 25 -24.51 -33.64 -8.42
C GLY A 25 -24.59 -32.69 -9.60
N ALA A 26 -23.54 -31.88 -9.81
CA ALA A 26 -23.46 -30.97 -10.95
C ALA A 26 -23.41 -31.72 -12.29
N ALA A 27 -22.64 -32.82 -12.38
CA ALA A 27 -22.59 -33.68 -13.57
C ALA A 27 -23.96 -34.19 -13.97
N ARG A 28 -24.68 -34.80 -13.02
CA ARG A 28 -26.03 -35.34 -13.24
C ARG A 28 -27.01 -34.27 -13.73
N LEU A 29 -26.96 -33.07 -13.14
CA LEU A 29 -27.86 -31.97 -13.51
C LEU A 29 -27.58 -31.46 -14.92
N VAL A 30 -26.31 -31.36 -15.29
CA VAL A 30 -25.86 -30.87 -16.59
C VAL A 30 -26.07 -31.93 -17.68
N ASP A 31 -25.81 -33.21 -17.43
CA ASP A 31 -26.08 -34.28 -18.42
C ASP A 31 -27.55 -34.35 -18.82
N ALA A 32 -28.45 -34.01 -17.90
CA ALA A 32 -29.88 -34.00 -18.17
C ALA A 32 -30.33 -32.83 -19.08
N THR A 33 -29.65 -31.68 -19.06
CA THR A 33 -30.18 -30.43 -19.67
C THR A 33 -29.16 -29.60 -20.44
N GLY A 34 -27.89 -29.98 -20.47
CA GLY A 34 -26.74 -29.21 -20.98
C GLY A 34 -26.35 -28.01 -20.11
N SER A 35 -27.32 -27.28 -19.57
CA SER A 35 -27.14 -26.22 -18.57
C SER A 35 -28.39 -26.07 -17.70
N ARG A 36 -28.27 -25.43 -16.53
CA ARG A 36 -29.42 -25.04 -15.71
C ARG A 36 -29.37 -23.56 -15.39
N ARG A 37 -30.54 -22.96 -15.24
CA ARG A 37 -30.70 -21.57 -14.81
C ARG A 37 -31.67 -21.50 -13.65
N GLY A 38 -31.47 -20.53 -12.78
CA GLY A 38 -32.33 -20.26 -11.64
C GLY A 38 -32.15 -18.83 -11.15
N SER A 39 -32.85 -18.50 -10.08
CA SER A 39 -32.67 -17.23 -9.38
C SER A 39 -32.96 -17.39 -7.90
N PHE A 40 -32.35 -16.56 -7.08
CA PHE A 40 -32.66 -16.43 -5.66
C PHE A 40 -32.65 -14.96 -5.25
N THR A 41 -33.11 -14.67 -4.04
CA THR A 41 -33.01 -13.35 -3.42
C THR A 41 -32.12 -13.45 -2.17
N LEU A 42 -31.24 -12.47 -1.98
CA LEU A 42 -30.39 -12.29 -0.81
C LEU A 42 -30.41 -10.81 -0.47
N ASP A 43 -30.78 -10.47 0.77
CA ASP A 43 -30.83 -9.10 1.30
C ASP A 43 -31.58 -8.10 0.40
N GLY A 44 -32.71 -8.54 -0.18
CA GLY A 44 -33.54 -7.74 -1.07
C GLY A 44 -33.05 -7.70 -2.53
N GLU A 45 -31.82 -8.11 -2.79
CA GLU A 45 -31.23 -8.19 -4.13
C GLU A 45 -31.58 -9.52 -4.81
N LYS A 46 -31.97 -9.47 -6.08
CA LYS A 46 -32.23 -10.66 -6.89
C LYS A 46 -30.97 -11.07 -7.63
N TRP A 47 -30.71 -12.37 -7.66
CA TRP A 47 -29.54 -12.96 -8.30
C TRP A 47 -29.97 -13.93 -9.39
N ARG A 48 -29.34 -13.84 -10.57
CA ARG A 48 -29.50 -14.80 -11.67
C ARG A 48 -28.38 -15.82 -11.61
N VAL A 49 -28.72 -17.10 -11.74
CA VAL A 49 -27.79 -18.21 -11.59
C VAL A 49 -27.75 -19.05 -12.85
N THR A 50 -26.56 -19.46 -13.26
CA THR A 50 -26.34 -20.44 -14.32
C THR A 50 -25.37 -21.52 -13.88
N LEU A 51 -25.76 -22.78 -14.04
CA LEU A 51 -24.90 -23.96 -13.94
C LEU A 51 -24.58 -24.47 -15.35
N SER A 52 -23.30 -24.61 -15.64
CA SER A 52 -22.78 -25.09 -16.93
C SER A 52 -21.49 -25.90 -16.70
N TYR A 53 -20.85 -26.38 -17.76
CA TYR A 53 -19.61 -27.14 -17.67
C TYR A 53 -18.56 -26.69 -18.68
N GLN A 54 -17.33 -27.11 -18.42
CA GLN A 54 -16.21 -27.11 -19.37
C GLN A 54 -15.55 -28.49 -19.34
N GLU A 55 -14.92 -28.88 -20.44
CA GLU A 55 -14.01 -30.03 -20.41
C GLU A 55 -12.82 -29.71 -19.51
N SER A 56 -12.38 -30.73 -18.76
CA SER A 56 -11.29 -30.61 -17.82
C SER A 56 -9.97 -31.00 -18.47
N GLY A 57 -8.87 -30.35 -18.06
CA GLY A 57 -7.52 -30.83 -18.32
C GLY A 57 -7.06 -31.95 -17.37
N LEU A 58 -7.99 -32.54 -16.62
CA LEU A 58 -7.75 -33.59 -15.62
C LEU A 58 -8.04 -34.97 -16.20
N ALA A 59 -7.20 -35.95 -15.89
CA ALA A 59 -7.39 -37.34 -16.26
C ALA A 59 -8.33 -38.07 -15.27
N PRO A 60 -9.22 -38.95 -15.75
CA PRO A 60 -9.97 -39.84 -14.88
C PRO A 60 -9.03 -40.80 -14.13
N PRO A 61 -9.45 -41.38 -12.99
CA PRO A 61 -8.61 -42.31 -12.27
C PRO A 61 -8.40 -43.62 -13.07
N ASP A 62 -7.20 -44.18 -12.98
CA ASP A 62 -6.87 -45.46 -13.57
C ASP A 62 -7.80 -46.57 -13.02
N GLY A 63 -8.45 -47.30 -13.91
CA GLY A 63 -9.42 -48.34 -13.52
C GLY A 63 -10.78 -47.82 -13.07
N GLY A 64 -11.04 -46.51 -13.14
CA GLY A 64 -12.35 -45.91 -12.87
C GLY A 64 -12.69 -45.77 -11.39
N GLU A 65 -11.71 -45.88 -10.49
CA GLU A 65 -11.92 -45.75 -9.04
C GLU A 65 -10.81 -44.90 -8.41
N THR A 66 -11.17 -43.93 -7.56
CA THR A 66 -10.19 -43.14 -6.80
C THR A 66 -9.48 -44.02 -5.76
N PRO A 67 -8.31 -43.62 -5.23
CA PRO A 67 -7.64 -44.39 -4.17
C PRO A 67 -8.46 -44.59 -2.90
N ASP A 68 -9.47 -43.77 -2.67
CA ASP A 68 -10.38 -43.85 -1.52
C ASP A 68 -11.61 -44.73 -1.79
N GLY A 69 -11.69 -45.33 -2.98
CA GLY A 69 -12.74 -46.26 -3.37
C GLY A 69 -13.96 -45.63 -4.03
N THR A 70 -13.89 -44.36 -4.44
CA THR A 70 -15.00 -43.71 -5.15
C THR A 70 -14.94 -44.01 -6.63
N ARG A 71 -16.01 -44.62 -7.16
CA ARG A 71 -16.13 -44.93 -8.58
C ARG A 71 -16.37 -43.65 -9.41
N VAL A 72 -15.56 -43.44 -10.44
CA VAL A 72 -15.61 -42.31 -11.38
C VAL A 72 -15.68 -42.87 -12.80
N ASP A 73 -16.89 -43.16 -13.27
CA ASP A 73 -17.15 -43.71 -14.60
C ASP A 73 -17.24 -42.58 -15.66
N PHE A 74 -16.14 -41.87 -15.92
CA PHE A 74 -16.08 -40.81 -16.91
C PHE A 74 -14.85 -40.98 -17.82
N ASP A 75 -15.08 -41.08 -19.14
CA ASP A 75 -13.99 -41.13 -20.13
C ASP A 75 -13.25 -39.78 -20.23
N THR A 76 -13.95 -38.68 -19.94
CA THR A 76 -13.39 -37.33 -19.91
C THR A 76 -14.01 -36.56 -18.76
N LEU A 77 -13.16 -36.04 -17.86
CA LEU A 77 -13.62 -35.26 -16.73
C LEU A 77 -14.13 -33.89 -17.17
N ARG A 78 -15.13 -33.39 -16.44
CA ARG A 78 -15.67 -32.04 -16.61
C ARG A 78 -15.46 -31.24 -15.33
N GLU A 79 -15.46 -29.92 -15.48
CA GLU A 79 -15.52 -28.99 -14.36
C GLU A 79 -16.78 -28.14 -14.50
N PHE A 80 -17.44 -27.84 -13.39
CA PHE A 80 -18.76 -27.23 -13.42
C PHE A 80 -18.71 -25.78 -12.97
N ARG A 81 -19.27 -24.89 -13.77
CA ARG A 81 -19.34 -23.45 -13.49
C ARG A 81 -20.70 -23.13 -12.91
N LEU A 82 -20.73 -22.73 -11.65
CA LEU A 82 -21.87 -22.13 -10.96
C LEU A 82 -21.65 -20.62 -10.89
N ASN A 83 -22.35 -19.88 -11.73
CA ASN A 83 -22.24 -18.43 -11.82
C ASN A 83 -23.48 -17.78 -11.24
N ALA A 84 -23.32 -16.89 -10.27
CA ALA A 84 -24.36 -16.03 -9.73
C ALA A 84 -24.02 -14.57 -10.04
N VAL A 85 -24.96 -13.83 -10.60
CA VAL A 85 -24.80 -12.40 -10.94
C VAL A 85 -26.01 -11.66 -10.41
N ALA A 86 -25.79 -10.53 -9.74
CA ALA A 86 -26.83 -9.61 -9.35
C ALA A 86 -27.69 -9.21 -10.56
N ASP A 87 -28.99 -9.05 -10.34
CA ASP A 87 -29.94 -8.51 -11.31
C ASP A 87 -30.00 -6.99 -11.12
N ASP A 88 -28.86 -6.32 -11.37
CA ASP A 88 -28.67 -4.87 -11.35
C ASP A 88 -28.39 -4.32 -12.77
N ASP A 89 -28.32 -2.99 -12.90
CA ASP A 89 -28.14 -2.34 -14.21
C ASP A 89 -26.71 -2.47 -14.76
N VAL A 90 -25.73 -2.78 -13.89
CA VAL A 90 -24.30 -2.79 -14.24
C VAL A 90 -23.78 -4.22 -14.50
N GLY A 91 -24.28 -5.23 -13.79
CA GLY A 91 -23.95 -6.64 -13.96
C GLY A 91 -22.59 -7.07 -13.42
N GLU A 92 -21.97 -6.25 -12.56
CA GLU A 92 -20.59 -6.45 -12.08
C GLU A 92 -20.51 -6.93 -10.63
N ARG A 93 -21.63 -7.01 -9.90
CA ARG A 93 -21.74 -7.75 -8.64
C ARG A 93 -22.00 -9.23 -8.94
N LYS A 94 -21.00 -10.08 -8.71
CA LYS A 94 -21.04 -11.49 -9.16
C LYS A 94 -20.15 -12.42 -8.34
N VAL A 95 -20.55 -13.69 -8.30
CA VAL A 95 -19.75 -14.81 -7.77
C VAL A 95 -19.69 -15.92 -8.81
N LYS A 96 -18.48 -16.28 -9.23
CA LYS A 96 -18.20 -17.37 -10.17
C LYS A 96 -17.48 -18.48 -9.43
N ALA A 97 -18.10 -19.65 -9.33
CA ALA A 97 -17.56 -20.83 -8.68
C ALA A 97 -17.29 -21.93 -9.72
N LEU A 98 -16.05 -22.38 -9.83
CA LEU A 98 -15.65 -23.53 -10.64
C LEU A 98 -15.46 -24.75 -9.72
N ILE A 99 -16.37 -25.71 -9.82
CA ILE A 99 -16.40 -26.95 -9.06
C ILE A 99 -15.51 -27.98 -9.76
N GLN A 100 -14.42 -28.35 -9.11
CA GLN A 100 -13.39 -29.24 -9.66
C GLN A 100 -13.19 -30.45 -8.73
N PRO A 101 -13.09 -31.67 -9.27
CA PRO A 101 -12.86 -32.83 -8.44
C PRO A 101 -11.40 -32.88 -7.97
N ARG A 102 -11.16 -33.46 -6.80
CA ARG A 102 -9.84 -33.66 -6.20
C ARG A 102 -9.78 -35.03 -5.53
N TRP A 103 -8.67 -35.73 -5.73
CA TRP A 103 -8.33 -36.97 -5.02
C TRP A 103 -6.82 -37.16 -5.03
N ARG A 104 -6.34 -38.10 -4.24
CA ARG A 104 -4.93 -38.46 -4.16
C ARG A 104 -4.44 -39.02 -5.50
N GLY A 105 -3.33 -38.50 -6.02
CA GLY A 105 -2.78 -38.97 -7.29
C GLY A 105 -3.55 -38.51 -8.53
N LEU A 106 -4.41 -37.48 -8.42
CA LEU A 106 -5.03 -36.86 -9.57
C LEU A 106 -3.98 -36.27 -10.51
N GLU A 107 -4.03 -36.69 -11.77
CA GLU A 107 -3.16 -36.24 -12.85
C GLU A 107 -3.91 -35.38 -13.87
N SER A 108 -3.14 -34.58 -14.60
CA SER A 108 -3.61 -33.91 -15.81
C SER A 108 -3.64 -34.91 -16.96
N THR A 109 -4.34 -34.56 -18.04
CA THR A 109 -4.31 -35.33 -19.29
C THR A 109 -2.91 -35.41 -19.91
N GLU A 110 -1.96 -34.57 -19.45
CA GLU A 110 -0.55 -34.62 -19.84
C GLU A 110 0.34 -35.48 -18.91
N GLY A 111 -0.26 -36.20 -17.94
CA GLY A 111 0.46 -37.05 -16.98
C GLY A 111 1.22 -36.27 -15.90
N LYS A 112 0.95 -34.98 -15.73
CA LYS A 112 1.50 -34.18 -14.61
C LYS A 112 0.57 -34.28 -13.40
N SER A 113 1.13 -34.58 -12.23
CA SER A 113 0.42 -34.47 -10.96
C SER A 113 -0.10 -33.05 -10.74
N VAL A 114 -1.39 -32.93 -10.44
CA VAL A 114 -2.10 -31.64 -10.35
C VAL A 114 -2.83 -31.48 -9.01
N ALA A 115 -2.97 -32.54 -8.22
CA ALA A 115 -3.42 -32.40 -6.85
C ALA A 115 -2.34 -31.74 -5.99
N ARG A 116 -2.70 -30.65 -5.31
CA ARG A 116 -1.97 -30.23 -4.10
C ARG A 116 -2.07 -31.36 -3.06
N PRO A 117 -1.12 -31.47 -2.11
CA PRO A 117 -1.20 -32.47 -1.05
C PRO A 117 -2.40 -32.17 -0.13
N MET A 118 -3.56 -32.72 -0.50
CA MET A 118 -4.79 -32.78 0.30
C MET A 118 -5.01 -34.22 0.78
N TRP A 119 -3.90 -34.97 0.92
CA TRP A 119 -3.91 -36.44 1.00
C TRP A 119 -4.58 -36.99 2.26
N ASP A 120 -4.68 -36.18 3.32
CA ASP A 120 -5.35 -36.58 4.56
C ASP A 120 -6.87 -36.32 4.53
N LEU A 121 -7.36 -35.48 3.60
CA LEU A 121 -8.80 -35.21 3.44
C LEU A 121 -9.51 -36.30 2.64
N GLY A 122 -8.76 -37.02 1.81
CA GLY A 122 -9.30 -37.99 0.87
C GLY A 122 -9.92 -37.34 -0.37
N ASP A 123 -10.91 -38.01 -0.95
CA ASP A 123 -11.72 -37.48 -2.04
C ASP A 123 -12.41 -36.17 -1.65
N ALA A 124 -12.34 -35.18 -2.53
CA ALA A 124 -12.78 -33.82 -2.24
C ALA A 124 -13.20 -33.05 -3.50
N VAL A 125 -13.79 -31.89 -3.29
CA VAL A 125 -14.04 -30.90 -4.34
C VAL A 125 -13.30 -29.62 -4.00
N ASN A 126 -12.55 -29.11 -4.97
CA ASN A 126 -12.04 -27.74 -4.96
C ASN A 126 -13.01 -26.84 -5.71
N VAL A 127 -13.55 -25.85 -5.03
CA VAL A 127 -14.34 -24.77 -5.63
C VAL A 127 -13.44 -23.56 -5.79
N ARG A 128 -12.98 -23.30 -7.03
CA ARG A 128 -12.25 -22.07 -7.33
C ARG A 128 -13.24 -20.93 -7.49
N VAL A 129 -13.13 -19.94 -6.61
CA VAL A 129 -14.05 -18.81 -6.50
C VAL A 129 -13.40 -17.55 -7.06
N ASN A 130 -14.14 -16.81 -7.87
CA ASN A 130 -13.85 -15.41 -8.22
C ASN A 130 -15.12 -14.59 -7.99
N ALA A 131 -15.06 -13.64 -7.08
CA ALA A 131 -16.16 -12.74 -6.75
C ALA A 131 -15.75 -11.28 -7.00
N SER A 132 -16.69 -10.48 -7.46
CA SER A 132 -16.48 -9.05 -7.70
C SER A 132 -17.64 -8.27 -7.07
N ASN A 133 -17.33 -7.19 -6.35
CA ASN A 133 -18.27 -6.33 -5.63
C ASN A 133 -19.20 -7.06 -4.63
N VAL A 134 -18.68 -8.08 -3.95
CA VAL A 134 -19.38 -8.88 -2.92
C VAL A 134 -18.51 -8.95 -1.67
N GLU A 135 -19.12 -8.75 -0.49
CA GLU A 135 -18.43 -8.86 0.79
C GLU A 135 -17.84 -10.26 1.01
N PHE A 136 -16.63 -10.33 1.55
CA PHE A 136 -15.83 -11.56 1.56
C PHE A 136 -16.53 -12.70 2.30
N ASP A 137 -17.20 -12.39 3.41
CA ASP A 137 -17.95 -13.32 4.26
C ASP A 137 -19.29 -13.77 3.64
N GLN A 138 -19.85 -12.97 2.72
CA GLN A 138 -21.09 -13.31 2.00
C GLN A 138 -20.87 -14.30 0.85
N VAL A 139 -19.65 -14.43 0.34
CA VAL A 139 -19.34 -15.24 -0.86
C VAL A 139 -19.81 -16.69 -0.74
N GLU A 140 -19.58 -17.35 0.40
CA GLU A 140 -20.02 -18.73 0.62
C GLU A 140 -21.56 -18.85 0.67
N SER A 141 -22.24 -17.87 1.28
CA SER A 141 -23.70 -17.80 1.31
C SER A 141 -24.29 -17.67 -0.10
N VAL A 142 -23.65 -16.87 -0.96
CA VAL A 142 -24.04 -16.75 -2.38
C VAL A 142 -23.88 -18.07 -3.11
N ILE A 143 -22.78 -18.81 -2.90
CA ILE A 143 -22.56 -20.14 -3.52
C ILE A 143 -23.65 -21.12 -3.08
N GLN A 144 -23.95 -21.19 -1.79
CA GLN A 144 -24.99 -22.08 -1.26
C GLN A 144 -26.38 -21.78 -1.85
N ARG A 145 -26.77 -20.51 -1.91
CA ARG A 145 -28.04 -20.09 -2.51
C ARG A 145 -28.08 -20.35 -4.01
N ALA A 146 -26.97 -20.11 -4.70
CA ALA A 146 -26.84 -20.37 -6.13
C ALA A 146 -27.02 -21.86 -6.43
N ALA A 147 -26.41 -22.75 -5.65
CA ALA A 147 -26.57 -24.19 -5.78
C ALA A 147 -28.06 -24.60 -5.69
N GLY A 148 -28.76 -24.12 -4.65
CA GLY A 148 -30.17 -24.39 -4.46
C GLY A 148 -31.05 -23.90 -5.61
N ALA A 149 -30.76 -22.70 -6.13
CA ALA A 149 -31.50 -22.11 -7.25
C ALA A 149 -31.44 -22.95 -8.55
N VAL A 150 -30.38 -23.74 -8.73
CA VAL A 150 -30.22 -24.67 -9.85
C VAL A 150 -30.46 -26.13 -9.46
N THR A 151 -31.07 -26.37 -8.30
CA THR A 151 -31.40 -27.69 -7.72
C THR A 151 -30.19 -28.59 -7.42
N LEU A 152 -28.99 -28.02 -7.33
CA LEU A 152 -27.83 -28.68 -6.74
C LEU A 152 -27.94 -28.58 -5.22
N ASP A 153 -27.73 -29.68 -4.49
CA ASP A 153 -27.89 -29.70 -3.04
C ASP A 153 -26.97 -28.66 -2.36
N PRO A 154 -27.52 -27.60 -1.73
CA PRO A 154 -26.73 -26.59 -1.03
C PRO A 154 -25.86 -27.15 0.09
N MET A 155 -26.24 -28.32 0.64
CA MET A 155 -25.53 -28.96 1.74
C MET A 155 -24.12 -29.39 1.37
N TYR A 156 -23.83 -29.58 0.08
CA TYR A 156 -22.47 -29.83 -0.38
C TYR A 156 -21.50 -28.67 -0.08
N PHE A 157 -22.02 -27.45 0.11
CA PHE A 157 -21.23 -26.23 0.33
C PHE A 157 -21.36 -25.69 1.76
N LYS A 158 -21.85 -26.49 2.72
CA LYS A 158 -22.08 -26.03 4.11
C LYS A 158 -20.84 -26.14 4.99
N SER A 159 -20.01 -27.16 4.78
CA SER A 159 -18.92 -27.52 5.68
C SER A 159 -17.60 -27.49 4.93
N ARG A 160 -17.16 -26.28 4.60
CA ARG A 160 -15.83 -26.05 4.02
C ARG A 160 -14.76 -26.52 4.99
N ASN A 161 -13.72 -27.17 4.48
CA ASN A 161 -12.52 -27.47 5.23
C ASN A 161 -11.63 -26.22 5.29
N ASP A 162 -11.49 -25.62 6.46
CA ASP A 162 -10.71 -24.39 6.63
C ASP A 162 -9.20 -24.60 6.51
N GLU A 163 -8.68 -25.80 6.77
CA GLU A 163 -7.25 -26.14 6.66
C GLU A 163 -6.76 -26.22 5.20
N TYR A 164 -7.64 -26.60 4.27
CA TYR A 164 -7.28 -26.66 2.84
C TYR A 164 -7.86 -25.49 2.02
N SER A 165 -8.76 -24.71 2.60
CA SER A 165 -9.32 -23.54 1.94
C SER A 165 -8.43 -22.31 2.14
N VAL A 166 -8.23 -21.56 1.07
CA VAL A 166 -7.26 -20.44 1.04
C VAL A 166 -7.81 -19.25 0.28
N VAL A 167 -7.47 -18.05 0.74
CA VAL A 167 -7.68 -16.79 0.04
C VAL A 167 -6.47 -16.52 -0.85
N ILE A 168 -6.74 -16.23 -2.13
CA ILE A 168 -5.73 -15.97 -3.16
C ILE A 168 -5.60 -14.48 -3.42
N ASP A 169 -6.72 -13.76 -3.50
CA ASP A 169 -6.77 -12.32 -3.74
C ASP A 169 -7.95 -11.72 -2.96
N ALA A 170 -7.80 -10.49 -2.50
CA ALA A 170 -8.84 -9.73 -1.84
C ALA A 170 -8.54 -8.23 -1.98
N ALA A 171 -9.52 -7.43 -2.39
CA ALA A 171 -9.35 -6.00 -2.60
C ALA A 171 -10.55 -5.22 -2.06
N ARG A 172 -10.26 -4.06 -1.45
CA ARG A 172 -11.26 -3.04 -1.09
C ARG A 172 -10.87 -1.71 -1.71
N TYR A 173 -11.85 -0.84 -1.92
CA TYR A 173 -11.62 0.45 -2.54
C TYR A 173 -12.54 1.55 -2.00
N VAL A 174 -12.13 2.77 -2.30
CA VAL A 174 -12.98 3.96 -2.30
C VAL A 174 -12.80 4.65 -3.65
N ARG A 175 -13.78 5.43 -4.07
CA ARG A 175 -13.66 6.25 -5.28
C ARG A 175 -13.52 7.71 -4.90
N ILE A 176 -12.47 8.33 -5.43
CA ILE A 176 -12.02 9.66 -5.05
C ILE A 176 -12.30 10.64 -6.17
N ASP A 177 -12.75 11.84 -5.83
CA ASP A 177 -12.95 12.87 -6.83
C ASP A 177 -11.62 13.22 -7.52
N ARG A 178 -11.68 13.35 -8.85
CA ARG A 178 -10.49 13.53 -9.69
C ARG A 178 -9.84 14.89 -9.46
N ASP A 179 -10.59 15.86 -8.93
CA ASP A 179 -10.09 17.21 -8.68
C ASP A 179 -9.24 17.27 -7.39
N VAL A 180 -9.37 16.28 -6.49
CA VAL A 180 -8.59 16.19 -5.25
C VAL A 180 -7.58 15.05 -5.23
N CYS A 181 -7.67 14.10 -6.16
CA CYS A 181 -6.84 12.89 -6.16
C CYS A 181 -5.34 13.14 -6.40
N GLY A 182 -4.98 14.32 -6.92
CA GLY A 182 -3.60 14.72 -7.23
C GLY A 182 -2.62 14.52 -6.07
N ALA A 183 -3.07 14.75 -4.84
CA ALA A 183 -2.24 14.59 -3.65
C ALA A 183 -1.75 13.15 -3.44
N ILE A 184 -2.54 12.14 -3.84
CA ILE A 184 -2.25 10.72 -3.63
C ILE A 184 -1.09 10.25 -4.51
N HIS A 185 -1.09 10.65 -5.78
CA HIS A 185 -0.16 10.19 -6.80
C HIS A 185 0.92 11.22 -7.16
N SER A 186 0.97 12.35 -6.46
CA SER A 186 2.04 13.33 -6.60
C SER A 186 3.41 12.74 -6.22
N ARG A 187 4.49 13.42 -6.60
CA ARG A 187 5.86 12.99 -6.27
C ARG A 187 6.13 12.93 -4.76
N GLU A 188 5.42 13.74 -3.98
CA GLU A 188 5.46 13.72 -2.51
C GLU A 188 4.25 12.98 -1.90
N GLY A 189 3.40 12.40 -2.74
CA GLY A 189 2.23 11.67 -2.34
C GLY A 189 2.57 10.33 -1.67
N PRO A 190 1.62 9.74 -0.93
CA PRO A 190 1.82 8.50 -0.19
C PRO A 190 2.35 7.34 -1.04
N LEU A 191 1.88 7.17 -2.29
CA LEU A 191 2.33 6.05 -3.13
C LEU A 191 3.82 6.18 -3.51
N ALA A 192 4.24 7.38 -3.91
CA ALA A 192 5.64 7.67 -4.21
C ALA A 192 6.51 7.56 -2.95
N ARG A 193 6.08 8.12 -1.83
CA ARG A 193 6.82 8.07 -0.55
C ARG A 193 6.96 6.65 -0.01
N MET A 194 5.91 5.83 -0.02
CA MET A 194 6.02 4.40 0.30
C MET A 194 7.00 3.70 -0.66
N GLY A 195 6.98 4.08 -1.93
CA GLY A 195 7.94 3.61 -2.92
C GLY A 195 9.39 3.95 -2.56
N HIS A 196 9.70 5.20 -2.22
CA HIS A 196 11.07 5.68 -2.07
C HIS A 196 11.63 5.49 -0.65
N LEU A 197 10.82 5.68 0.40
CA LEU A 197 11.29 5.60 1.79
C LEU A 197 11.47 4.16 2.27
N LEU A 198 10.64 3.24 1.76
CA LEU A 198 10.71 1.81 2.08
C LEU A 198 11.59 1.04 1.09
N GLU A 199 12.32 1.76 0.26
CA GLU A 199 13.38 1.21 -0.58
C GLU A 199 14.54 0.76 0.31
N SER A 200 14.85 -0.54 0.32
CA SER A 200 16.24 -0.96 0.52
C SER A 200 16.65 -1.76 -0.68
N ASP A 201 17.87 -1.57 -1.14
CA ASP A 201 18.29 -2.08 -2.45
C ASP A 201 18.29 -3.61 -2.55
N ARG A 202 18.26 -4.37 -1.43
CA ARG A 202 18.52 -5.82 -1.48
C ARG A 202 17.68 -6.74 -0.57
N SER A 203 16.75 -6.24 0.25
CA SER A 203 15.92 -7.12 1.11
C SER A 203 14.43 -6.73 1.13
N GLY A 204 13.55 -7.73 1.31
CA GLY A 204 12.10 -7.52 1.23
C GLY A 204 11.59 -7.32 -0.20
N TYR A 205 10.27 -7.22 -0.36
CA TYR A 205 9.64 -7.01 -1.65
C TYR A 205 9.01 -5.62 -1.72
N ARG A 206 9.32 -4.89 -2.79
CA ARG A 206 8.70 -3.62 -3.14
C ARG A 206 8.59 -3.52 -4.66
N LYS A 207 7.49 -2.98 -5.17
CA LYS A 207 7.36 -2.59 -6.58
C LYS A 207 6.64 -1.26 -6.66
N LEU A 208 7.17 -0.30 -7.42
CA LEU A 208 6.49 0.96 -7.74
C LEU A 208 6.21 0.98 -9.25
N VAL A 209 5.00 1.37 -9.62
CA VAL A 209 4.57 1.62 -11.00
C VAL A 209 3.95 3.01 -11.03
N GLN A 210 4.39 3.85 -11.97
CA GLN A 210 3.82 5.17 -12.22
C GLN A 210 3.63 5.31 -13.73
N ASP A 211 2.39 5.22 -14.17
CA ASP A 211 1.99 5.41 -15.56
C ASP A 211 1.10 6.64 -15.64
N ASP A 212 1.62 7.65 -16.33
CA ASP A 212 0.96 8.93 -16.60
C ASP A 212 0.70 9.14 -18.11
N THR A 213 0.80 8.07 -18.92
CA THR A 213 0.79 8.17 -20.39
C THR A 213 -0.55 8.65 -20.96
N GLU A 214 -1.67 8.20 -20.39
CA GLU A 214 -3.00 8.70 -20.75
C GLU A 214 -3.32 10.03 -20.05
N ARG A 215 -3.01 10.12 -18.75
CA ARG A 215 -3.14 11.34 -17.94
C ARG A 215 -2.36 11.22 -16.62
N ALA A 216 -2.16 12.35 -15.95
CA ALA A 216 -1.58 12.37 -14.62
C ALA A 216 -2.37 11.46 -13.65
N GLY A 217 -1.66 10.56 -12.97
CA GLY A 217 -2.23 9.59 -12.05
C GLY A 217 -3.03 8.48 -12.72
N TYR A 218 -2.87 8.25 -14.04
CA TYR A 218 -3.67 7.24 -14.75
C TYR A 218 -3.61 5.87 -14.08
N TYR A 219 -2.40 5.39 -13.77
CA TYR A 219 -2.18 4.16 -13.03
C TYR A 219 -0.90 4.24 -12.19
N HIS A 220 -1.06 4.43 -10.87
CA HIS A 220 0.04 4.47 -9.91
C HIS A 220 -0.16 3.37 -8.87
N THR A 221 0.85 2.53 -8.66
CA THR A 221 0.79 1.48 -7.64
C THR A 221 2.09 1.34 -6.87
N VAL A 222 1.96 1.00 -5.58
CA VAL A 222 3.07 0.50 -4.78
C VAL A 222 2.68 -0.84 -4.17
N THR A 223 3.46 -1.88 -4.43
CA THR A 223 3.32 -3.19 -3.80
C THR A 223 4.36 -3.33 -2.71
N LEU A 224 3.93 -3.68 -1.50
CA LEU A 224 4.77 -3.85 -0.32
C LEU A 224 4.65 -5.30 0.20
N GLY A 225 5.79 -5.97 0.32
CA GLY A 225 5.88 -7.27 1.00
C GLY A 225 5.77 -7.16 2.52
N PRO A 226 5.68 -8.28 3.27
CA PRO A 226 5.35 -8.26 4.71
C PRO A 226 6.32 -7.44 5.56
N LYS A 227 7.62 -7.47 5.23
CA LYS A 227 8.64 -6.65 5.91
C LYS A 227 8.34 -5.16 5.78
N ARG A 228 8.01 -4.70 4.56
CA ARG A 228 7.75 -3.28 4.27
C ARG A 228 6.42 -2.82 4.83
N ILE A 229 5.43 -3.72 4.83
CA ILE A 229 4.18 -3.47 5.53
C ILE A 229 4.43 -3.21 7.02
N ARG A 230 5.25 -4.00 7.71
CA ARG A 230 5.57 -3.74 9.12
C ARG A 230 6.35 -2.44 9.36
N GLU A 231 7.13 -1.98 8.40
CA GLU A 231 7.83 -0.70 8.48
C GLU A 231 6.84 0.47 8.37
N ALA A 232 5.88 0.41 7.43
CA ALA A 232 4.84 1.43 7.24
C ALA A 232 3.68 1.34 8.25
N PHE A 233 3.34 0.12 8.67
CA PHE A 233 2.23 -0.25 9.54
C PHE A 233 2.71 -1.30 10.56
N PRO A 234 3.24 -0.89 11.71
CA PRO A 234 3.83 -1.83 12.70
C PRO A 234 2.88 -2.94 13.17
N ASP A 235 1.57 -2.68 13.16
CA ASP A 235 0.54 -3.62 13.60
C ASP A 235 -0.01 -4.52 12.47
N HIS A 236 0.45 -4.33 11.23
CA HIS A 236 0.00 -5.12 10.08
C HIS A 236 1.00 -6.22 9.72
N ARG A 237 0.50 -7.25 9.04
CA ARG A 237 1.36 -8.31 8.48
C ARG A 237 1.05 -8.68 7.04
N ILE A 238 -0.15 -8.42 6.54
CA ILE A 238 -0.58 -8.85 5.20
C ILE A 238 0.16 -8.00 4.16
N PRO A 239 0.83 -8.60 3.16
CA PRO A 239 1.40 -7.85 2.03
C PRO A 239 0.30 -7.23 1.19
N LYS A 240 0.49 -5.97 0.78
CA LYS A 240 -0.54 -5.18 0.10
C LYS A 240 0.01 -4.49 -1.13
N GLU A 241 -0.81 -4.42 -2.17
CA GLU A 241 -0.67 -3.47 -3.25
C GLU A 241 -1.65 -2.32 -3.03
N PHE A 242 -1.12 -1.10 -3.02
CA PHE A 242 -1.86 0.14 -2.96
C PHE A 242 -1.94 0.70 -4.38
N LYS A 243 -3.13 1.06 -4.83
CA LYS A 243 -3.36 1.52 -6.20
C LYS A 243 -4.15 2.82 -6.19
N HIS A 244 -3.77 3.70 -7.11
CA HIS A 244 -4.58 4.81 -7.59
C HIS A 244 -4.72 4.64 -9.10
N TYR A 245 -5.94 4.50 -9.61
CA TYR A 245 -6.13 4.28 -11.05
C TYR A 245 -7.48 4.75 -11.58
N TYR A 246 -7.47 5.18 -12.84
CA TYR A 246 -8.68 5.47 -13.60
C TYR A 246 -9.22 4.20 -14.28
N ALA A 247 -10.53 4.16 -14.48
CA ALA A 247 -11.13 3.15 -15.34
C ALA A 247 -10.65 3.35 -16.79
N ARG A 248 -10.61 2.27 -17.57
CA ARG A 248 -10.31 2.36 -19.00
C ARG A 248 -11.31 3.31 -19.67
N ASN A 249 -10.81 4.23 -20.48
CA ASN A 249 -11.59 5.27 -21.18
C ASN A 249 -12.29 6.29 -20.24
N ALA A 250 -11.83 6.46 -19.00
CA ALA A 250 -12.40 7.43 -18.06
C ALA A 250 -12.47 8.86 -18.64
N GLU A 251 -11.51 9.26 -19.47
CA GLU A 251 -11.48 10.58 -20.13
C GLU A 251 -12.63 10.80 -21.12
N SER A 252 -13.17 9.72 -21.69
CA SER A 252 -14.29 9.81 -22.63
C SER A 252 -15.66 9.89 -21.95
N LEU A 253 -15.70 9.72 -20.63
CA LEU A 253 -16.93 9.77 -19.85
C LEU A 253 -17.24 11.20 -19.40
N PRO A 254 -18.54 11.55 -19.26
CA PRO A 254 -18.94 12.80 -18.63
C PRO A 254 -18.34 12.98 -17.23
N ASP A 255 -18.10 14.22 -16.84
CA ASP A 255 -17.49 14.57 -15.55
C ASP A 255 -18.30 14.14 -14.34
N ASP A 256 -19.62 14.03 -14.48
CA ASP A 256 -20.55 13.56 -13.45
C ASP A 256 -20.68 12.03 -13.41
N HIS A 257 -20.07 11.32 -14.37
CA HIS A 257 -20.12 9.88 -14.42
C HIS A 257 -19.12 9.28 -13.41
N PRO A 258 -19.52 8.37 -12.50
CA PRO A 258 -18.63 7.85 -11.45
C PRO A 258 -17.32 7.26 -11.99
N LEU A 259 -17.37 6.53 -13.10
CA LEU A 259 -16.16 5.93 -13.70
C LEU A 259 -15.19 6.95 -14.34
N ALA A 260 -15.54 8.24 -14.43
CA ALA A 260 -14.60 9.31 -14.80
C ALA A 260 -13.63 9.65 -13.65
N HIS A 261 -13.94 9.22 -12.43
CA HIS A 261 -13.16 9.44 -11.22
C HIS A 261 -12.33 8.20 -10.85
N PRO A 262 -11.10 8.37 -10.32
CA PRO A 262 -10.23 7.25 -10.01
C PRO A 262 -10.65 6.48 -8.76
N LYS A 263 -10.20 5.22 -8.67
CA LYS A 263 -10.26 4.41 -7.46
C LYS A 263 -8.95 4.54 -6.67
N VAL A 264 -9.07 4.57 -5.35
CA VAL A 264 -7.98 4.21 -4.43
C VAL A 264 -8.31 2.84 -3.85
N GLU A 265 -7.40 1.88 -4.05
CA GLU A 265 -7.62 0.48 -3.71
C GLU A 265 -6.43 -0.08 -2.93
N ALA A 266 -6.72 -0.91 -1.94
CA ALA A 266 -5.74 -1.78 -1.32
C ALA A 266 -6.11 -3.24 -1.61
N SER A 267 -5.13 -4.03 -2.05
CA SER A 267 -5.34 -5.44 -2.41
C SER A 267 -4.26 -6.36 -1.85
N TYR A 268 -4.67 -7.53 -1.36
CA TYR A 268 -3.82 -8.65 -0.97
C TYR A 268 -3.67 -9.64 -2.13
N GLN A 269 -2.45 -10.17 -2.34
CA GLN A 269 -2.20 -11.26 -3.29
C GLN A 269 -1.34 -12.34 -2.64
N SER A 270 -1.79 -13.60 -2.67
CA SER A 270 -1.08 -14.73 -2.05
C SER A 270 0.31 -14.97 -2.63
N SER A 271 0.56 -14.58 -3.90
CA SER A 271 1.87 -14.67 -4.54
C SER A 271 2.93 -13.76 -3.89
N ARG A 272 2.52 -12.86 -3.00
CA ARG A 272 3.38 -11.93 -2.27
C ARG A 272 3.69 -12.36 -0.84
N TRP A 273 3.21 -13.53 -0.42
CA TRP A 273 3.37 -14.04 0.93
C TRP A 273 3.77 -15.52 0.95
N ASN A 274 4.54 -15.91 1.96
CA ASN A 274 4.85 -17.30 2.27
C ASN A 274 3.86 -17.91 3.27
N GLU A 275 3.06 -17.08 3.96
CA GLU A 275 1.96 -17.56 4.81
C GLU A 275 0.69 -17.72 3.98
N THR A 276 -0.33 -18.32 4.57
CA THR A 276 -1.60 -18.61 3.92
C THR A 276 -2.73 -17.96 4.69
N LEU A 277 -3.41 -17.01 4.06
CA LEU A 277 -4.68 -16.51 4.54
C LEU A 277 -5.82 -17.44 4.15
N ARG A 278 -6.77 -17.57 5.06
CA ARG A 278 -7.89 -18.48 5.00
C ARG A 278 -9.20 -17.70 5.07
N PRO A 279 -10.33 -18.30 4.69
CA PRO A 279 -11.62 -17.63 4.84
C PRO A 279 -11.96 -17.26 6.30
N VAL A 280 -11.42 -17.98 7.29
CA VAL A 280 -11.56 -17.59 8.70
C VAL A 280 -10.88 -16.26 9.04
N ASP A 281 -9.95 -15.81 8.20
CA ASP A 281 -9.20 -14.56 8.37
C ASP A 281 -9.90 -13.38 7.64
N HIS A 282 -11.10 -13.55 7.09
CA HIS A 282 -11.80 -12.50 6.31
C HIS A 282 -11.88 -11.15 7.02
N ALA A 283 -12.17 -11.15 8.33
CA ALA A 283 -12.26 -9.93 9.12
C ALA A 283 -10.90 -9.21 9.19
N GLU A 284 -9.81 -9.95 9.45
CA GLU A 284 -8.45 -9.37 9.49
C GLU A 284 -8.04 -8.82 8.12
N ILE A 285 -8.37 -9.54 7.05
CA ILE A 285 -8.10 -9.09 5.68
C ILE A 285 -8.84 -7.79 5.40
N ALA A 286 -10.14 -7.73 5.71
CA ALA A 286 -10.93 -6.52 5.53
C ALA A 286 -10.31 -5.37 6.34
N ASP A 287 -10.14 -5.54 7.65
CA ASP A 287 -9.62 -4.50 8.54
C ASP A 287 -8.27 -3.94 8.07
N GLU A 288 -7.28 -4.80 7.74
CA GLU A 288 -5.98 -4.33 7.28
C GLU A 288 -6.04 -3.61 5.92
N LEU A 289 -6.89 -4.04 4.99
CA LEU A 289 -7.06 -3.38 3.68
C LEU A 289 -7.79 -2.03 3.82
N GLU A 290 -8.79 -1.94 4.70
CA GLU A 290 -9.49 -0.69 4.98
C GLU A 290 -8.59 0.32 5.68
N GLU A 291 -7.89 -0.09 6.74
CA GLU A 291 -6.93 0.76 7.43
C GLU A 291 -5.84 1.27 6.45
N ALA A 292 -5.40 0.44 5.51
CA ALA A 292 -4.44 0.82 4.47
C ALA A 292 -4.96 1.93 3.53
N ILE A 293 -6.22 1.86 3.10
CA ILE A 293 -6.85 2.90 2.27
C ILE A 293 -6.96 4.20 3.07
N LEU A 294 -7.50 4.13 4.28
CA LEU A 294 -7.71 5.30 5.13
C LEU A 294 -6.38 5.99 5.51
N ALA A 295 -5.34 5.21 5.77
CA ALA A 295 -4.00 5.72 6.03
C ALA A 295 -3.43 6.45 4.81
N THR A 296 -3.64 5.91 3.60
CA THR A 296 -3.22 6.54 2.35
C THR A 296 -3.91 7.89 2.14
N LEU A 297 -5.22 7.96 2.39
CA LEU A 297 -5.98 9.23 2.30
C LEU A 297 -5.48 10.25 3.33
N ASN A 298 -5.33 9.83 4.59
CA ASN A 298 -4.85 10.70 5.66
C ASN A 298 -3.43 11.24 5.36
N GLU A 299 -2.54 10.41 4.83
CA GLU A 299 -1.18 10.81 4.45
C GLU A 299 -1.16 11.79 3.27
N ALA A 300 -2.10 11.64 2.32
CA ALA A 300 -2.32 12.61 1.26
C ALA A 300 -2.94 13.93 1.76
N GLY A 301 -3.29 14.04 3.04
CA GLY A 301 -3.98 15.19 3.62
C GLY A 301 -5.46 15.28 3.21
N LEU A 302 -6.04 14.20 2.70
CA LEU A 302 -7.44 14.13 2.32
C LEU A 302 -8.33 13.75 3.52
N PRO A 303 -9.59 14.24 3.56
CA PRO A 303 -10.55 13.80 4.57
C PRO A 303 -10.77 12.28 4.50
N THR A 304 -10.75 11.62 5.64
CA THR A 304 -11.08 10.19 5.76
C THR A 304 -12.58 9.95 5.96
N GLN A 305 -13.36 11.01 6.16
CA GLN A 305 -14.81 10.97 6.26
C GLN A 305 -15.42 11.79 5.11
N PRO A 306 -16.59 11.40 4.60
CA PRO A 306 -17.40 12.25 3.74
C PRO A 306 -17.58 13.63 4.39
N LEU A 307 -17.33 14.69 3.63
CA LEU A 307 -17.63 16.06 4.04
C LEU A 307 -18.91 16.48 3.34
N ASP A 308 -19.85 17.05 4.09
CA ASP A 308 -21.00 17.71 3.49
C ASP A 308 -20.53 18.87 2.60
N ASP A 309 -21.22 19.10 1.48
CA ASP A 309 -20.88 20.11 0.45
C ASP A 309 -20.74 21.55 1.01
N ASP A 310 -21.20 21.82 2.23
CA ASP A 310 -21.20 23.13 2.89
C ASP A 310 -19.97 23.41 3.79
N GLY A 311 -18.97 22.53 3.83
CA GLY A 311 -17.75 22.71 4.61
C GLY A 311 -16.77 23.76 4.04
N PRO A 312 -15.95 24.46 4.86
CA PRO A 312 -14.93 25.38 4.37
C PRO A 312 -13.83 24.60 3.64
N GLY A 313 -13.92 24.54 2.31
CA GLY A 313 -13.06 23.74 1.43
C GLY A 313 -13.73 23.29 0.12
N GLY A 314 -15.07 23.27 0.08
CA GLY A 314 -15.90 23.31 -1.14
C GLY A 314 -15.71 22.21 -2.20
N GLY A 315 -15.08 21.08 -1.89
CA GLY A 315 -14.89 19.97 -2.83
C GLY A 315 -15.34 18.64 -2.24
N ARG A 316 -16.13 17.88 -3.03
CA ARG A 316 -16.51 16.50 -2.73
C ARG A 316 -15.25 15.62 -2.78
N THR A 317 -14.93 14.89 -1.71
CA THR A 317 -13.77 13.97 -1.70
C THR A 317 -14.10 12.61 -2.31
N PHE A 318 -15.31 12.09 -2.02
CA PHE A 318 -15.72 10.75 -2.41
C PHE A 318 -16.82 10.79 -3.46
N VAL A 319 -16.73 9.92 -4.46
CA VAL A 319 -17.73 9.81 -5.53
C VAL A 319 -18.39 8.46 -5.44
N GLU A 320 -19.67 8.43 -5.15
CA GLU A 320 -20.45 7.19 -5.13
C GLU A 320 -20.49 6.55 -6.52
N ASP A 321 -20.53 5.23 -6.55
CA ASP A 321 -20.78 4.45 -7.77
C ASP A 321 -21.79 3.32 -7.49
N ALA A 322 -21.99 2.41 -8.44
CA ALA A 322 -22.98 1.34 -8.32
C ALA A 322 -22.74 0.39 -7.13
N TYR A 323 -21.52 0.33 -6.59
CA TYR A 323 -21.13 -0.60 -5.52
C TYR A 323 -20.36 0.06 -4.37
N PHE A 324 -20.17 1.38 -4.42
CA PHE A 324 -19.54 2.16 -3.38
C PHE A 324 -20.45 3.33 -2.99
N GLU A 325 -20.86 3.32 -1.73
CA GLU A 325 -21.63 4.39 -1.09
C GLU A 325 -20.71 5.16 -0.16
N ALA A 326 -20.81 6.49 -0.16
CA ALA A 326 -19.94 7.34 0.65
C ALA A 326 -20.51 7.49 2.06
N GLU A 327 -20.78 6.37 2.72
CA GLU A 327 -21.35 6.35 4.07
C GLU A 327 -20.27 6.55 5.14
N THR A 328 -20.67 7.13 6.27
CA THR A 328 -19.78 7.33 7.41
C THR A 328 -20.00 6.26 8.46
N VAL A 329 -18.95 5.52 8.80
CA VAL A 329 -18.95 4.48 9.83
C VAL A 329 -18.05 4.82 11.00
N ASP A 330 -18.42 4.31 12.18
CA ASP A 330 -17.59 4.41 13.37
C ASP A 330 -16.48 3.35 13.36
N ARG A 331 -15.25 3.83 13.52
CA ARG A 331 -14.02 3.01 13.55
C ARG A 331 -13.30 3.15 14.88
N SER A 332 -12.69 2.05 15.31
CA SER A 332 -11.88 1.99 16.53
C SER A 332 -10.63 2.88 16.41
N ARG A 333 -9.98 2.88 15.23
CA ARG A 333 -8.80 3.69 14.91
C ARG A 333 -8.62 3.89 13.40
N VAL A 334 -7.79 4.85 13.03
CA VAL A 334 -7.15 4.93 11.71
C VAL A 334 -5.65 4.94 11.99
N LEU A 335 -4.94 3.93 11.51
CA LEU A 335 -3.49 3.86 11.69
C LEU A 335 -2.80 4.87 10.75
N PRO A 336 -1.99 5.81 11.27
CA PRO A 336 -1.18 6.65 10.41
C PRO A 336 -0.06 5.82 9.77
N LEU A 337 0.37 6.22 8.58
CA LEU A 337 1.58 5.70 7.97
C LEU A 337 2.81 6.12 8.79
N ASN A 338 3.69 5.17 9.10
CA ASN A 338 4.91 5.42 9.88
C ASN A 338 6.06 6.04 9.05
N LEU A 339 5.74 6.65 7.92
CA LEU A 339 6.74 7.13 6.95
C LEU A 339 7.61 8.26 7.49
N GLU A 340 7.03 9.20 8.26
CA GLU A 340 7.79 10.31 8.87
C GLU A 340 8.87 9.81 9.82
N ARG A 341 8.57 8.78 10.61
CA ARG A 341 9.53 8.15 11.51
C ARG A 341 10.62 7.43 10.73
N VAL A 342 10.24 6.66 9.70
CA VAL A 342 11.21 5.97 8.83
C VAL A 342 12.17 6.97 8.18
N GLU A 343 11.64 8.07 7.65
CA GLU A 343 12.43 9.15 7.05
C GLU A 343 13.36 9.81 8.09
N SER A 344 12.84 10.12 9.28
CA SER A 344 13.63 10.70 10.39
C SER A 344 14.74 9.76 10.85
N ASP A 345 14.46 8.47 11.01
CA ASP A 345 15.44 7.46 11.41
C ASP A 345 16.54 7.32 10.36
N GLN A 346 16.19 7.30 9.06
CA GLN A 346 17.17 7.28 7.97
C GLN A 346 18.01 8.56 7.94
N ARG A 347 17.40 9.74 8.13
CA ARG A 347 18.10 11.02 8.16
C ARG A 347 19.08 11.13 9.34
N ASN A 348 18.64 10.71 10.52
CA ASN A 348 19.48 10.75 11.72
C ASN A 348 20.73 9.88 11.59
N VAL A 349 20.61 8.73 10.93
CA VAL A 349 21.78 7.87 10.64
C VAL A 349 22.82 8.61 9.80
N VAL A 350 22.40 9.27 8.71
CA VAL A 350 23.31 10.01 7.83
C VAL A 350 23.93 11.20 8.57
N VAL A 351 23.12 11.99 9.26
CA VAL A 351 23.60 13.18 10.01
C VAL A 351 24.58 12.80 11.11
N ARG A 352 24.28 11.79 11.93
CA ARG A 352 25.19 11.32 12.98
C ARG A 352 26.54 10.90 12.41
N GLN A 353 26.51 10.10 11.34
CA GLN A 353 27.73 9.58 10.74
C GLN A 353 28.59 10.67 10.08
N LEU A 354 27.96 11.71 9.51
CA LEU A 354 28.67 12.87 8.97
C LEU A 354 29.23 13.77 10.07
N ALA A 355 28.48 13.98 11.16
CA ALA A 355 28.91 14.78 12.30
C ALA A 355 30.12 14.17 13.03
N ASP A 356 30.18 12.85 13.12
CA ASP A 356 31.34 12.12 13.68
C ASP A 356 32.59 12.18 12.78
N GLY A 357 32.43 12.68 11.55
CA GLY A 357 33.49 12.84 10.56
C GLY A 357 33.80 11.54 9.82
N LEU A 358 33.72 11.59 8.49
CA LEU A 358 34.09 10.47 7.63
C LEU A 358 35.58 10.54 7.25
N SER A 359 36.27 9.41 7.41
CA SER A 359 37.61 9.21 6.88
C SER A 359 37.61 9.15 5.34
N PRO A 360 38.77 9.35 4.68
CA PRO A 360 38.87 9.28 3.22
C PRO A 360 38.34 7.96 2.63
N VAL A 361 38.65 6.83 3.28
CA VAL A 361 38.19 5.50 2.85
C VAL A 361 36.67 5.38 2.90
N GLU A 362 36.00 5.95 3.91
CA GLU A 362 34.54 5.93 4.02
C GLU A 362 33.89 6.84 2.98
N TRP A 363 34.48 8.01 2.74
CA TRP A 363 34.06 8.93 1.69
C TRP A 363 34.09 8.28 0.31
N ASP A 364 35.20 7.64 -0.03
CA ASP A 364 35.36 7.01 -1.34
C ASP A 364 34.48 5.75 -1.47
N SER A 365 34.32 4.98 -0.38
CA SER A 365 33.35 3.87 -0.35
C SER A 365 31.92 4.35 -0.61
N LEU A 366 31.48 5.42 0.06
CA LEU A 366 30.13 5.97 -0.15
C LEU A 366 29.94 6.51 -1.57
N LYS A 367 30.95 7.17 -2.15
CA LYS A 367 30.89 7.64 -3.55
C LYS A 367 30.70 6.49 -4.53
N THR A 368 31.48 5.42 -4.40
CA THR A 368 31.33 4.23 -5.26
C THR A 368 29.93 3.64 -5.11
N LEU A 369 29.45 3.47 -3.87
CA LEU A 369 28.13 2.89 -3.61
C LEU A 369 26.99 3.72 -4.21
N VAL A 370 27.10 5.06 -4.19
CA VAL A 370 26.16 5.96 -4.85
C VAL A 370 26.24 5.86 -6.37
N ALA A 371 27.44 5.81 -6.95
CA ALA A 371 27.65 5.85 -8.39
C ALA A 371 27.27 4.53 -9.09
N ASP A 372 27.63 3.39 -8.49
CA ASP A 372 27.44 2.06 -9.10
C ASP A 372 26.09 1.42 -8.75
N GLY A 373 25.26 2.09 -7.95
CA GLY A 373 23.92 1.58 -7.58
C GLY A 373 23.96 0.33 -6.69
N GLY A 374 25.06 0.10 -5.97
CA GLY A 374 25.12 -0.84 -4.85
C GLY A 374 25.18 -2.34 -5.22
N ASP A 375 26.19 -2.75 -5.97
CA ASP A 375 26.64 -4.15 -6.05
C ASP A 375 28.16 -4.26 -6.19
N VAL A 376 28.88 -3.53 -5.34
CA VAL A 376 30.35 -3.55 -5.31
C VAL A 376 30.83 -4.32 -4.10
N SER A 377 31.80 -5.18 -4.31
CA SER A 377 32.51 -5.86 -3.25
C SER A 377 33.47 -4.89 -2.54
N PRO A 378 33.81 -5.14 -1.26
CA PRO A 378 34.86 -4.38 -0.59
C PRO A 378 36.22 -4.44 -1.30
N ALA A 379 36.44 -5.44 -2.16
CA ALA A 379 37.66 -5.56 -2.96
C ALA A 379 37.61 -4.62 -4.17
N GLU A 380 36.48 -4.53 -4.87
CA GLU A 380 36.32 -3.59 -6.00
C GLU A 380 36.42 -2.13 -5.55
N ILE A 381 35.80 -1.77 -4.41
CA ILE A 381 35.97 -0.42 -3.81
C ILE A 381 37.45 -0.17 -3.46
N ALA A 382 38.16 -1.20 -3.01
CA ALA A 382 39.57 -1.08 -2.66
C ALA A 382 40.44 -0.85 -3.91
N ASP A 383 40.19 -1.63 -4.96
CA ASP A 383 40.92 -1.55 -6.22
C ASP A 383 40.65 -0.23 -6.96
N GLU A 384 39.42 0.28 -6.93
CA GLU A 384 39.04 1.55 -7.59
C GLU A 384 39.79 2.75 -7.01
N HIS A 385 39.98 2.79 -5.68
CA HIS A 385 40.54 3.94 -4.96
C HIS A 385 41.94 3.69 -4.41
N ASP A 386 42.60 2.60 -4.82
CA ASP A 386 43.94 2.19 -4.35
C ASP A 386 44.02 2.06 -2.81
N TRP A 387 42.94 1.57 -2.18
CA TRP A 387 42.88 1.28 -0.76
C TRP A 387 43.26 -0.16 -0.46
N HIS A 388 43.72 -0.43 0.77
CA HIS A 388 43.85 -1.81 1.24
C HIS A 388 42.46 -2.40 1.54
N PRO A 389 42.11 -3.64 1.10
CA PRO A 389 40.77 -4.22 1.32
C PRO A 389 40.32 -4.24 2.78
N ASP A 390 41.23 -4.47 3.73
CA ASP A 390 40.90 -4.43 5.17
C ASP A 390 40.62 -3.01 5.70
N SER A 391 41.13 -1.98 5.04
CA SER A 391 40.78 -0.58 5.36
C SER A 391 39.35 -0.29 4.92
N VAL A 392 38.96 -0.71 3.70
CA VAL A 392 37.57 -0.61 3.22
C VAL A 392 36.63 -1.39 4.13
N ARG A 393 36.92 -2.66 4.46
CA ARG A 393 36.10 -3.45 5.40
C ARG A 393 35.99 -2.83 6.80
N ARG A 394 36.99 -2.08 7.26
CA ARG A 394 36.93 -1.35 8.54
C ARG A 394 36.11 -0.07 8.42
N GLY A 395 36.29 0.70 7.34
CA GLY A 395 35.48 1.87 7.05
C GLY A 395 33.99 1.52 6.96
N LEU A 396 33.65 0.52 6.15
CA LEU A 396 32.28 -0.01 6.02
C LEU A 396 31.68 -0.51 7.35
N ARG A 397 32.50 -1.00 8.28
CA ARG A 397 32.05 -1.38 9.63
C ARG A 397 31.71 -0.18 10.50
N ARG A 398 32.41 0.95 10.33
CA ARG A 398 32.11 2.17 11.07
C ARG A 398 30.86 2.86 10.56
N ILE A 399 30.57 2.77 9.27
CA ILE A 399 29.34 3.28 8.63
C ILE A 399 28.24 2.22 8.48
N GLU A 400 28.23 1.16 9.29
CA GLU A 400 27.35 -0.01 9.09
C GLU A 400 25.85 0.30 9.21
N GLU A 401 25.50 1.47 9.72
CA GLU A 401 24.14 1.97 9.76
C GLU A 401 23.66 2.55 8.42
N MET A 402 24.58 3.03 7.59
CA MET A 402 24.28 3.57 6.25
C MET A 402 24.32 2.51 5.15
N VAL A 403 25.00 1.39 5.41
CA VAL A 403 25.21 0.32 4.41
C VAL A 403 24.57 -1.00 4.84
N VAL A 404 24.27 -1.85 3.86
CA VAL A 404 23.88 -3.25 4.05
C VAL A 404 24.92 -4.14 3.36
N ARG A 405 25.25 -5.26 3.99
CA ARG A 405 26.26 -6.22 3.52
C ARG A 405 25.61 -7.57 3.34
N GLU A 406 25.64 -8.12 2.13
CA GLU A 406 25.12 -9.45 1.81
C GLU A 406 26.06 -10.18 0.87
N GLN A 407 26.36 -11.45 1.17
CA GLN A 407 27.09 -12.40 0.30
C GLN A 407 28.33 -11.85 -0.46
N GLY A 408 29.08 -10.93 0.15
CA GLY A 408 30.32 -10.39 -0.42
C GLY A 408 30.18 -9.05 -1.16
N SER A 409 28.97 -8.52 -1.30
CA SER A 409 28.73 -7.16 -1.81
C SER A 409 28.20 -6.21 -0.73
N VAL A 410 28.27 -4.92 -1.04
CA VAL A 410 27.92 -3.81 -0.18
C VAL A 410 27.03 -2.85 -0.96
N ALA A 411 25.99 -2.33 -0.31
CA ALA A 411 25.06 -1.36 -0.88
C ALA A 411 24.65 -0.34 0.19
N LEU A 412 24.04 0.77 -0.23
CA LEU A 412 23.40 1.70 0.69
C LEU A 412 22.10 1.10 1.24
N ARG A 413 21.69 1.56 2.42
CA ARG A 413 20.53 1.01 3.12
C ARG A 413 19.20 1.40 2.46
N SER A 414 19.13 2.55 1.79
CA SER A 414 17.97 3.01 1.02
C SER A 414 18.39 4.02 -0.06
N HIS A 415 17.54 4.20 -1.07
CA HIS A 415 17.70 5.27 -2.06
C HIS A 415 17.70 6.66 -1.40
N HIS A 416 16.89 6.86 -0.36
CA HIS A 416 16.90 8.11 0.40
C HIS A 416 18.23 8.36 1.12
N VAL A 417 18.86 7.32 1.69
CA VAL A 417 20.24 7.43 2.22
C VAL A 417 21.21 7.78 1.09
N ALA A 418 21.05 7.24 -0.11
CA ALA A 418 21.87 7.61 -1.27
C ALA A 418 21.71 9.08 -1.66
N GLU A 419 20.48 9.59 -1.74
CA GLU A 419 20.20 11.01 -1.99
C GLU A 419 20.84 11.91 -0.93
N GLN A 420 20.69 11.58 0.36
CA GLN A 420 21.28 12.37 1.44
C GLN A 420 22.82 12.32 1.43
N VAL A 421 23.42 11.20 1.05
CA VAL A 421 24.87 11.08 0.87
C VAL A 421 25.34 11.95 -0.30
N VAL A 422 24.59 11.99 -1.41
CA VAL A 422 24.86 12.88 -2.55
C VAL A 422 24.78 14.34 -2.12
N GLU A 423 23.70 14.73 -1.44
CA GLU A 423 23.52 16.10 -0.93
C GLU A 423 24.67 16.50 0.02
N ALA A 424 25.05 15.62 0.94
CA ALA A 424 26.17 15.85 1.85
C ALA A 424 27.52 15.95 1.10
N LEU A 425 27.73 15.13 0.08
CA LEU A 425 28.93 15.16 -0.74
C LEU A 425 29.04 16.47 -1.53
N ASP A 426 27.92 16.93 -2.09
CA ASP A 426 27.87 18.18 -2.84
C ASP A 426 28.02 19.39 -1.92
N ALA A 427 27.39 19.39 -0.74
CA ALA A 427 27.58 20.40 0.29
C ALA A 427 29.05 20.46 0.77
N ALA A 428 29.72 19.32 0.95
CA ALA A 428 31.13 19.29 1.31
C ALA A 428 32.04 19.84 0.18
N ARG A 429 31.74 19.51 -1.09
CA ARG A 429 32.45 20.07 -2.25
C ARG A 429 32.24 21.57 -2.38
N GLU A 430 31.03 22.04 -2.13
CA GLU A 430 30.69 23.46 -2.15
C GLU A 430 31.35 24.20 -0.99
N GLY A 431 31.42 23.60 0.20
CA GLY A 431 32.20 24.10 1.34
C GLY A 431 33.69 24.26 1.03
N VAL A 432 34.30 23.33 0.29
CA VAL A 432 35.72 23.43 -0.14
C VAL A 432 35.91 24.49 -1.23
N ARG A 433 35.02 24.57 -2.23
CA ARG A 433 35.06 25.64 -3.25
C ARG A 433 34.82 27.01 -2.65
N ASN A 434 33.90 27.09 -1.70
CA ASN A 434 33.62 28.29 -0.94
C ASN A 434 34.85 28.65 -0.10
N ALA A 435 35.45 27.74 0.65
CA ALA A 435 36.71 27.98 1.38
C ALA A 435 37.85 28.49 0.49
N MET A 436 37.95 28.02 -0.76
CA MET A 436 38.90 28.55 -1.76
C MET A 436 38.52 29.96 -2.27
N SER A 437 37.23 30.30 -2.34
CA SER A 437 36.73 31.65 -2.67
C SER A 437 36.77 32.63 -1.47
N THR A 438 36.75 32.10 -0.25
CA THR A 438 36.76 32.81 1.06
C THR A 438 38.14 33.34 1.44
N ALA A 439 39.17 33.06 0.63
CA ALA A 439 40.48 33.73 0.74
C ALA A 439 40.44 35.23 0.40
N ALA A 440 39.29 35.78 -0.06
CA ALA A 440 39.21 37.14 -0.59
C ALA A 440 38.39 38.18 0.20
N ASN A 441 37.60 37.86 1.24
CA ASN A 441 36.86 38.92 1.99
C ASN A 441 36.50 38.52 3.44
N ALA A 442 37.33 38.94 4.41
CA ALA A 442 37.21 38.53 5.82
C ALA A 442 36.06 39.19 6.61
N VAL A 443 35.47 40.30 6.13
CA VAL A 443 34.46 41.07 6.90
C VAL A 443 33.03 40.55 6.67
N GLN A 444 32.69 40.10 5.45
CA GLN A 444 31.39 39.47 5.18
C GLN A 444 31.24 38.08 5.80
N ASN A 445 32.35 37.41 6.11
CA ASN A 445 32.34 36.06 6.69
C ASN A 445 31.89 36.05 8.16
N ALA A 446 32.14 37.11 8.92
CA ALA A 446 31.71 37.17 10.32
C ALA A 446 30.18 37.33 10.43
N GLU A 447 29.58 38.15 9.56
CA GLU A 447 28.13 38.31 9.48
C GLU A 447 27.45 37.07 8.87
N ARG A 448 28.05 36.46 7.85
CA ARG A 448 27.53 35.20 7.27
C ARG A 448 27.66 34.02 8.22
N ALA A 449 28.79 33.82 8.88
CA ALA A 449 28.95 32.74 9.86
C ALA A 449 27.98 32.88 11.04
N SER A 450 27.71 34.11 11.49
CA SER A 450 26.71 34.36 12.53
C SER A 450 25.27 34.13 12.04
N LEU A 451 24.98 34.37 10.75
CA LEU A 451 23.68 34.07 10.15
C LEU A 451 23.51 32.57 9.89
N ASP A 452 24.57 31.87 9.49
CA ASP A 452 24.60 30.42 9.32
C ASP A 452 24.39 29.72 10.67
N GLU A 453 25.10 30.13 11.73
CA GLU A 453 24.93 29.59 13.09
C GLU A 453 23.48 29.80 13.61
N ARG A 454 22.88 30.96 13.36
CA ARG A 454 21.46 31.22 13.74
C ARG A 454 20.46 30.49 12.84
N THR A 455 20.83 30.20 11.61
CA THR A 455 20.03 29.37 10.70
C THR A 455 20.09 27.91 11.16
N ASP A 456 21.25 27.43 11.59
CA ASP A 456 21.43 26.12 12.20
C ASP A 456 20.64 26.00 13.50
N GLU A 457 20.59 27.04 14.34
CA GLU A 457 19.73 27.08 15.53
C GLU A 457 18.24 27.00 15.17
N LEU A 458 17.80 27.67 14.11
CA LEU A 458 16.43 27.56 13.61
C LEU A 458 16.14 26.15 13.11
N ILE A 459 17.06 25.55 12.34
CA ILE A 459 16.93 24.19 11.83
C ILE A 459 16.86 23.20 12.99
N ALA A 460 17.78 23.29 13.96
CA ALA A 460 17.81 22.45 15.15
C ALA A 460 16.55 22.61 16.00
N PHE A 461 16.04 23.85 16.16
CA PHE A 461 14.77 24.09 16.82
C PHE A 461 13.61 23.42 16.08
N CYS A 462 13.53 23.59 14.76
CA CYS A 462 12.48 22.97 13.95
C CYS A 462 12.54 21.43 14.07
N GLN A 463 13.73 20.85 14.00
CA GLN A 463 13.96 19.42 14.16
C GLN A 463 13.56 18.90 15.55
N ALA A 464 13.98 19.58 16.62
CA ALA A 464 13.70 19.16 18.00
C ALA A 464 12.21 19.19 18.36
N ASN A 465 11.40 19.96 17.63
CA ASN A 465 9.97 20.11 17.88
C ASN A 465 9.11 19.57 16.71
N GLY A 466 9.70 18.82 15.78
CA GLY A 466 8.97 18.20 14.66
C GLY A 466 8.25 19.21 13.76
N ILE A 467 8.88 20.35 13.48
CA ILE A 467 8.36 21.42 12.63
C ILE A 467 9.01 21.34 11.25
N HIS A 468 8.19 21.31 10.21
CA HIS A 468 8.62 21.42 8.82
C HIS A 468 8.03 22.68 8.18
N ILE A 469 8.91 23.53 7.67
CA ILE A 469 8.51 24.75 6.95
C ILE A 469 8.68 24.51 5.45
N ASP A 470 7.59 24.65 4.71
CA ASP A 470 7.60 24.67 3.26
C ASP A 470 7.63 26.12 2.76
N GLU A 471 8.74 26.48 2.12
CA GLU A 471 9.00 27.81 1.59
C GLU A 471 8.80 27.91 0.07
N ARG A 472 8.53 26.78 -0.62
CA ARG A 472 8.49 26.71 -2.09
C ARG A 472 7.14 27.09 -2.67
N GLU A 473 6.08 27.10 -1.86
CA GLU A 473 4.75 27.57 -2.25
C GLU A 473 4.62 29.11 -2.18
N ALA A 474 3.65 29.67 -2.91
CA ALA A 474 3.31 31.10 -2.85
C ALA A 474 2.90 31.57 -1.43
N HIS A 475 2.47 30.62 -0.58
CA HIS A 475 2.18 30.85 0.84
C HIS A 475 2.99 29.87 1.70
N LEU A 476 3.69 30.38 2.70
CA LEU A 476 4.49 29.57 3.63
C LEU A 476 3.59 28.59 4.40
N ARG A 477 3.95 27.30 4.44
CA ARG A 477 3.26 26.32 5.30
C ARG A 477 4.17 25.85 6.42
N VAL A 478 3.60 25.74 7.63
CA VAL A 478 4.30 25.25 8.82
C VAL A 478 3.62 23.98 9.30
N ARG A 479 4.16 22.82 8.95
CA ARG A 479 3.66 21.53 9.44
C ARG A 479 4.31 21.23 10.78
N MET A 480 3.52 20.83 11.75
CA MET A 480 3.94 20.40 13.08
C MET A 480 3.33 19.03 13.32
N GLY A 481 4.06 18.15 14.00
CA GLY A 481 3.54 16.82 14.35
C GLY A 481 2.39 16.86 15.36
N ASN A 482 2.26 15.78 16.14
CA ASN A 482 1.34 15.75 17.28
C ASN A 482 1.92 16.57 18.44
N LEU A 483 1.22 17.65 18.80
CA LEU A 483 1.62 18.54 19.88
C LEU A 483 1.34 17.97 21.27
N ALA A 484 0.56 16.88 21.40
CA ALA A 484 0.19 16.30 22.68
C ALA A 484 -0.31 17.36 23.70
N ASP A 485 0.47 17.65 24.74
CA ASP A 485 0.19 18.65 25.78
C ASP A 485 0.84 20.04 25.51
N GLU A 486 1.65 20.16 24.45
CA GLU A 486 2.33 21.40 24.09
C GLU A 486 1.36 22.40 23.43
N SER A 487 1.39 23.65 23.90
CA SER A 487 0.54 24.70 23.36
C SER A 487 1.02 25.15 21.98
N TRP A 488 0.17 24.98 20.97
CA TRP A 488 0.42 25.47 19.60
C TRP A 488 0.87 26.93 19.56
N SER A 489 0.22 27.82 20.32
CA SER A 489 0.56 29.24 20.34
C SER A 489 1.94 29.50 20.95
N GLU A 490 2.35 28.71 21.94
CA GLU A 490 3.67 28.82 22.56
C GLU A 490 4.76 28.31 21.62
N LEU A 491 4.52 27.18 20.94
CA LEU A 491 5.44 26.61 19.99
C LEU A 491 5.65 27.54 18.78
N VAL A 492 4.58 28.10 18.23
CA VAL A 492 4.64 29.12 17.17
C VAL A 492 5.37 30.39 17.63
N THR A 493 5.20 30.80 18.88
CA THR A 493 5.90 31.97 19.44
C THR A 493 7.40 31.71 19.60
N ARG A 494 7.78 30.50 20.02
CA ARG A 494 9.19 30.06 20.04
C ARG A 494 9.76 30.01 18.62
N LEU A 495 9.03 29.40 17.67
CA LEU A 495 9.42 29.35 16.26
C LEU A 495 9.72 30.73 15.69
N LYS A 496 8.86 31.71 15.97
CA LYS A 496 9.08 33.09 15.53
C LYS A 496 10.41 33.67 16.02
N ARG A 497 10.82 33.37 17.25
CA ARG A 497 12.10 33.85 17.81
C ARG A 497 13.27 33.35 16.96
N TYR A 498 13.29 32.05 16.64
CA TYR A 498 14.34 31.46 15.82
C TYR A 498 14.25 31.92 14.36
N TRP A 499 13.04 32.08 13.83
CA TRP A 499 12.81 32.60 12.48
C TRP A 499 13.41 33.99 12.28
N VAL A 500 13.10 34.92 13.19
CA VAL A 500 13.67 36.28 13.17
C VAL A 500 15.16 36.26 13.50
N GLY A 501 15.59 35.37 14.41
CA GLY A 501 16.99 35.16 14.75
C GLY A 501 17.85 34.78 13.53
N ALA A 502 17.32 33.92 12.66
CA ALA A 502 17.93 33.53 11.39
C ALA A 502 17.82 34.59 10.28
N GLY A 503 17.38 35.82 10.61
CA GLY A 503 17.26 36.92 9.66
C GLY A 503 16.10 36.82 8.67
N ARG A 504 15.12 35.94 8.93
CA ARG A 504 13.97 35.73 8.04
C ARG A 504 12.84 36.72 8.35
N ASP A 505 12.08 37.10 7.31
CA ASP A 505 11.01 38.10 7.41
C ASP A 505 9.85 37.60 8.30
N PRO A 506 9.56 38.25 9.45
CA PRO A 506 8.46 37.86 10.34
C PRO A 506 7.08 37.97 9.69
N GLU A 507 6.88 38.83 8.69
CA GLU A 507 5.57 38.93 8.02
C GLU A 507 5.28 37.70 7.16
N ARG A 508 6.29 37.08 6.53
CA ARG A 508 6.13 35.79 5.83
C ARG A 508 5.66 34.68 6.78
N LEU A 509 6.21 34.62 8.00
CA LEU A 509 5.78 33.63 8.99
C LEU A 509 4.36 33.91 9.49
N LYS A 510 3.98 35.19 9.62
CA LYS A 510 2.64 35.59 10.06
C LYS A 510 1.54 35.25 9.06
N GLU A 511 1.85 35.35 7.77
CA GLU A 511 0.95 34.97 6.68
C GLU A 511 0.86 33.45 6.46
N ALA A 512 1.73 32.69 7.11
CA ALA A 512 1.78 31.25 6.99
C ALA A 512 0.53 30.55 7.57
N VAL A 513 0.27 29.35 7.06
CA VAL A 513 -0.73 28.44 7.61
C VAL A 513 -0.01 27.30 8.31
N SER A 514 -0.41 27.02 9.56
CA SER A 514 0.13 25.91 10.34
C SER A 514 -0.80 24.70 10.33
N HIS A 515 -0.22 23.52 10.19
CA HIS A 515 -0.91 22.23 10.18
C HIS A 515 -0.36 21.43 11.36
N TYR A 516 -1.19 21.00 12.29
CA TYR A 516 -0.73 20.26 13.47
C TYR A 516 -1.81 19.32 13.99
N ARG A 517 -1.46 18.42 14.92
CA ARG A 517 -2.43 17.57 15.62
C ARG A 517 -2.40 17.85 17.12
N ASP A 518 -3.57 17.92 17.75
CA ASP A 518 -3.72 17.93 19.20
C ASP A 518 -4.63 16.78 19.65
N ALA A 519 -4.94 16.68 20.95
CA ALA A 519 -5.83 15.66 21.49
C ALA A 519 -7.24 15.65 20.85
N SER A 520 -7.64 16.74 20.20
CA SER A 520 -8.91 16.88 19.48
C SER A 520 -8.79 16.61 17.97
N GLY A 521 -7.66 16.07 17.50
CA GLY A 521 -7.43 15.71 16.10
C GLY A 521 -6.61 16.74 15.31
N PRO A 522 -6.56 16.61 13.96
CA PRO A 522 -5.81 17.52 13.10
C PRO A 522 -6.44 18.92 13.09
N LYS A 523 -5.59 19.95 13.04
CA LYS A 523 -5.93 21.37 13.04
C LYS A 523 -5.16 22.08 11.94
N ILE A 524 -5.85 22.98 11.25
CA ILE A 524 -5.25 23.95 10.32
C ILE A 524 -5.54 25.34 10.89
N ARG A 525 -4.50 26.11 11.21
CA ARG A 525 -4.64 27.46 11.79
C ARG A 525 -3.67 28.46 11.16
N PRO A 526 -4.13 29.67 10.80
CA PRO A 526 -3.23 30.75 10.41
C PRO A 526 -2.24 31.07 11.54
N VAL A 527 -0.95 31.16 11.24
CA VAL A 527 0.09 31.43 12.25
C VAL A 527 -0.19 32.73 13.02
N ARG A 528 -0.70 33.76 12.34
CA ARG A 528 -1.15 35.02 12.98
C ARG A 528 -2.15 34.85 14.14
N SER A 529 -2.94 33.78 14.20
CA SER A 529 -3.88 33.58 15.31
C SER A 529 -3.19 33.18 16.62
N ALA A 530 -1.90 32.85 16.60
CA ALA A 530 -1.11 32.59 17.79
C ALA A 530 -0.83 33.86 18.63
N TRP A 531 -0.95 35.05 18.02
CA TRP A 531 -0.52 36.33 18.63
C TRP A 531 -1.67 37.34 18.86
N GLY A 532 -2.91 36.96 18.57
CA GLY A 532 -4.09 37.82 18.71
C GLY A 532 -4.27 38.85 17.58
N LYS A 533 -5.52 39.29 17.35
CA LYS A 533 -5.83 40.31 16.33
C LYS A 533 -5.27 41.67 16.77
N GLY A 534 -4.34 42.23 16.00
CA GLY A 534 -3.96 43.65 16.07
C GLY A 534 -2.58 43.99 16.64
N GLN A 535 -1.70 43.04 16.93
CA GLN A 535 -0.31 43.36 17.29
C GLN A 535 0.56 43.53 16.04
N THR A 536 0.94 44.78 15.73
CA THR A 536 2.10 45.07 14.88
C THR A 536 3.37 44.71 15.64
N LEU A 537 4.19 43.86 15.06
CA LEU A 537 5.42 43.37 15.67
C LEU A 537 6.56 44.33 15.33
N ARG A 538 7.19 44.89 16.36
CA ARG A 538 8.53 45.48 16.27
C ARG A 538 9.58 44.41 16.48
#